data_AF-A0A370KZ32-F1
#
_entry.id   AF-A0A370KZ32-F1
#
_cell.length_a   1.000
_cell.length_b   1.000
_cell.length_c   1.000
_cell.angle_alpha   90.00
_cell.angle_beta   90.00
_cell.angle_gamma   90.00
#
_symmetry.space_group_name_H-M   'P 1'
#
loop_
_entity.id
_entity.type
_entity.pdbx_description
1 polymer ?
#
loop_
_entity_poly.entity_id
_entity_poly.type
_entity_poly.pdbx_seq_one_letter_code
_entity_poly.pdbx_strand_id
1 'polypeptide(L)'
;MAMSAIMARSKTRAQSTPAKPCAYSYVRFSTPEQARGESFRRQIEAARAYAAKHGLVLDESFRDEGVSAFKGKHRDERAALGAFLKRVESGDVAKGSYLLVESLDRLSREEVVDALELFLGLTRNGITIVTLTDQRVYSRASLRADQTQLIISIVVMSRAHEESALKSKRVSDAWAAKRQRAADDKQAMTARCPGWLELVGGPKSGEYREITKHVEIVQKMFADTIAGLGRRSIQAKLNADEVPTWGTGKKKGQYWHDSYIAKILSNPATFGRYVPRGKLAGGSDATAEAAIDGYFPAIIDEETFWAAQVASKARGFGKGTPGRRKNLLSGLVRCEACGSNMIFIDKMVRGGGHKLRCGRAHASAGCDHRTMYDYKKVELAVVFGLGQRRKALIDAATDRQSQAQAALSAAQARREAIERQLDNLIQLVQASGGGSRLGKQVQALEAELEAAETEAAKLDRAYRQSRPADIDEAAAGLKVVYDSLNADPDDLAVRAAFQQRLKLLVAHVVLGPTGFVATHSDGSTSRTSFAGPRR
;
A
#
# COMPACT_ATOMS: atom_id res chain seq x y z
N MET A 1 9.25 30.18 -60.74
CA MET A 1 8.76 30.22 -59.35
C MET A 1 8.50 28.81 -58.89
N ALA A 2 9.19 28.42 -57.81
CA ALA A 2 8.89 27.39 -56.80
C ALA A 2 8.49 25.95 -57.20
N MET A 3 9.19 25.03 -56.52
CA MET A 3 8.76 23.79 -55.84
C MET A 3 9.52 22.57 -56.36
N SER A 4 10.00 21.60 -55.57
CA SER A 4 10.15 21.43 -54.12
C SER A 4 11.04 20.19 -53.97
N ALA A 5 12.21 20.29 -53.31
CA ALA A 5 13.08 19.13 -53.08
C ALA A 5 12.74 18.46 -51.73
N ILE A 6 12.17 17.25 -51.80
CA ILE A 6 12.02 16.36 -50.65
C ILE A 6 13.09 15.27 -50.76
N MET A 7 14.17 15.43 -49.99
CA MET A 7 15.16 14.38 -49.73
C MET A 7 14.55 13.33 -48.80
N ALA A 8 14.25 12.15 -49.33
CA ALA A 8 13.93 10.97 -48.55
C ALA A 8 15.20 10.45 -47.86
N ARG A 9 15.31 10.67 -46.55
CA ARG A 9 16.31 10.01 -45.70
C ARG A 9 15.91 8.54 -45.51
N SER A 10 16.67 7.64 -46.11
CA SER A 10 16.64 6.21 -45.84
C SER A 10 17.00 5.96 -44.36
N LYS A 11 16.01 5.52 -43.57
CA LYS A 11 16.26 4.94 -42.25
C LYS A 11 16.71 3.49 -42.46
N THR A 12 18.01 3.27 -42.43
CA THR A 12 18.63 1.95 -42.31
C THR A 12 18.13 1.32 -41.01
N ARG A 13 17.21 0.36 -41.11
CA ARG A 13 16.75 -0.45 -39.98
C ARG A 13 17.92 -1.36 -39.60
N ALA A 14 18.58 -1.08 -38.49
CA ALA A 14 19.63 -1.94 -37.95
C ALA A 14 19.05 -3.35 -37.77
N GLN A 15 19.58 -4.32 -38.53
CA GLN A 15 19.28 -5.72 -38.36
C GLN A 15 19.92 -6.17 -37.04
N SER A 16 19.09 -6.48 -36.05
CA SER A 16 19.50 -7.09 -34.79
C SER A 16 20.11 -8.46 -35.07
N THR A 17 21.39 -8.65 -34.75
CA THR A 17 22.05 -9.95 -34.79
C THR A 17 21.27 -10.93 -33.90
N PRO A 18 20.96 -12.16 -34.34
CA PRO A 18 20.24 -13.10 -33.49
C PRO A 18 21.08 -13.40 -32.24
N ALA A 19 20.54 -13.06 -31.07
CA ALA A 19 21.18 -13.35 -29.79
C ALA A 19 21.46 -14.86 -29.69
N LYS A 20 22.58 -15.28 -29.07
CA LYS A 20 22.84 -16.70 -28.83
C LYS A 20 21.68 -17.32 -28.00
N PRO A 21 21.37 -18.62 -28.16
CA PRO A 21 20.39 -19.30 -27.32
C PRO A 21 20.73 -19.14 -25.83
N CYS A 22 19.79 -18.59 -25.04
CA CYS A 22 19.94 -18.35 -23.60
C CYS A 22 18.81 -19.01 -22.82
N ALA A 23 19.03 -19.23 -21.52
CA ALA A 23 17.99 -19.63 -20.57
C ALA A 23 17.44 -18.40 -19.86
N TYR A 24 16.12 -18.28 -19.78
CA TYR A 24 15.43 -17.17 -19.12
C TYR A 24 14.70 -17.71 -17.89
N SER A 25 14.99 -17.16 -16.71
CA SER A 25 14.28 -17.54 -15.48
C SER A 25 13.04 -16.69 -15.28
N TYR A 26 11.87 -17.31 -15.16
CA TYR A 26 10.62 -16.61 -14.83
C TYR A 26 10.13 -16.97 -13.43
N VAL A 27 10.11 -15.96 -12.55
CA VAL A 27 9.74 -16.08 -11.13
C VAL A 27 8.63 -15.09 -10.80
N ARG A 28 7.64 -15.54 -10.02
CA ARG A 28 6.44 -14.75 -9.68
C ARG A 28 5.95 -15.01 -8.25
N PHE A 29 5.44 -13.96 -7.59
CA PHE A 29 4.86 -14.02 -6.23
C PHE A 29 3.50 -13.33 -6.11
N SER A 30 2.70 -13.68 -5.10
CA SER A 30 1.33 -13.14 -4.90
C SER A 30 1.29 -11.83 -4.14
N THR A 31 2.29 -11.54 -3.30
CA THR A 31 2.38 -10.33 -2.47
C THR A 31 3.83 -9.87 -2.31
N PRO A 32 4.13 -8.56 -2.32
CA PRO A 32 5.48 -8.04 -2.13
C PRO A 32 6.17 -8.46 -0.82
N GLU A 33 5.40 -8.84 0.20
CA GLU A 33 5.95 -9.37 1.46
C GLU A 33 6.58 -10.76 1.28
N GLN A 34 6.11 -11.57 0.31
CA GLN A 34 6.68 -12.88 -0.03
C GLN A 34 7.99 -12.80 -0.82
N ALA A 35 8.33 -11.62 -1.37
CA ALA A 35 9.59 -11.41 -2.10
C ALA A 35 10.84 -11.52 -1.19
N ARG A 36 10.67 -11.44 0.13
CA ARG A 36 11.75 -11.61 1.13
C ARG A 36 11.82 -13.01 1.74
N GLY A 37 10.96 -13.93 1.29
CA GLY A 37 10.89 -15.28 1.83
C GLY A 37 11.93 -16.23 1.25
N GLU A 38 12.26 -17.27 2.02
CA GLU A 38 13.17 -18.35 1.64
C GLU A 38 12.78 -19.06 0.33
N SER A 39 11.48 -19.09 -0.01
CA SER A 39 10.97 -19.67 -1.26
C SER A 39 11.51 -18.98 -2.52
N PHE A 40 11.78 -17.66 -2.47
CA PHE A 40 12.29 -16.92 -3.63
C PHE A 40 13.77 -17.20 -3.90
N ARG A 41 14.59 -17.23 -2.84
CA ARG A 41 16.00 -17.63 -2.93
C ARG A 41 16.11 -19.03 -3.54
N ARG A 42 15.31 -19.99 -3.05
CA ARG A 42 15.28 -21.37 -3.54
C ARG A 42 14.94 -21.49 -5.03
N GLN A 43 14.00 -20.69 -5.55
CA GLN A 43 13.62 -20.74 -6.97
C GLN A 43 14.71 -20.22 -7.89
N ILE A 44 15.39 -19.13 -7.51
CA ILE A 44 16.53 -18.60 -8.28
C ILE A 44 17.71 -19.55 -8.22
N GLU A 45 18.01 -20.11 -7.05
CA GLU A 45 19.05 -21.13 -6.90
C GLU A 45 18.77 -22.37 -7.75
N ALA A 46 17.51 -22.83 -7.81
CA ALA A 46 17.12 -23.93 -8.69
C ALA A 46 17.35 -23.59 -10.17
N ALA A 47 17.00 -22.37 -10.61
CA ALA A 47 17.24 -21.93 -11.98
C ALA A 47 18.74 -21.84 -12.32
N ARG A 48 19.56 -21.30 -11.39
CA ARG A 48 21.02 -21.23 -11.52
C ARG A 48 21.65 -22.62 -11.56
N ALA A 49 21.24 -23.52 -10.67
CA ALA A 49 21.71 -24.89 -10.61
C ALA A 49 21.39 -25.64 -11.91
N TYR A 50 20.18 -25.47 -12.45
CA TYR A 50 19.79 -26.06 -13.73
C TYR A 50 20.64 -25.50 -14.88
N ALA A 51 20.79 -24.17 -14.96
CA ALA A 51 21.58 -23.53 -16.01
C ALA A 51 23.05 -23.98 -15.98
N ALA A 52 23.66 -24.05 -14.79
CA ALA A 52 25.04 -24.51 -14.61
C ALA A 52 25.21 -25.98 -15.00
N LYS A 53 24.29 -26.86 -14.59
CA LYS A 53 24.31 -28.30 -14.92
C LYS A 53 24.21 -28.55 -16.42
N HIS A 54 23.48 -27.71 -17.14
CA HIS A 54 23.20 -27.89 -18.57
C HIS A 54 24.02 -26.96 -19.48
N GLY A 55 24.99 -26.21 -18.94
CA GLY A 55 25.84 -25.30 -19.70
C GLY A 55 25.09 -24.14 -20.39
N LEU A 56 23.98 -23.70 -19.80
CA LEU A 56 23.13 -22.64 -20.34
C LEU A 56 23.53 -21.27 -19.77
N VAL A 57 23.51 -20.24 -20.61
CA VAL A 57 23.69 -18.84 -20.18
C VAL A 57 22.36 -18.34 -19.61
N LEU A 58 22.31 -18.06 -18.31
CA LEU A 58 21.10 -17.62 -17.62
C LEU A 58 20.93 -16.10 -17.67
N ASP A 59 19.77 -15.67 -18.16
CA ASP A 59 19.27 -14.30 -18.07
C ASP A 59 18.20 -14.21 -16.96
N GLU A 60 18.52 -13.45 -15.91
CA GLU A 60 17.65 -13.22 -14.74
C GLU A 60 16.84 -11.92 -14.84
N SER A 61 16.85 -11.23 -15.99
CA SER A 61 16.22 -9.92 -16.16
C SER A 61 14.68 -9.95 -16.14
N PHE A 62 14.06 -11.13 -16.31
CA PHE A 62 12.61 -11.29 -16.36
C PHE A 62 12.02 -11.60 -14.98
N ARG A 63 11.66 -10.55 -14.23
CA ARG A 63 11.09 -10.65 -12.88
C ARG A 63 9.74 -9.94 -12.84
N ASP A 64 8.70 -10.62 -12.34
CA ASP A 64 7.39 -10.01 -12.16
C ASP A 64 7.19 -9.62 -10.69
N GLU A 65 7.44 -8.34 -10.39
CA GLU A 65 7.19 -7.77 -9.08
C GLU A 65 5.70 -7.41 -8.91
N GLY A 66 4.93 -8.35 -8.35
CA GLY A 66 3.68 -8.02 -7.65
C GLY A 66 2.51 -7.53 -8.51
N VAL A 67 2.37 -7.94 -9.77
CA VAL A 67 1.15 -7.66 -10.51
C VAL A 67 0.04 -8.62 -10.07
N SER A 68 -0.95 -8.07 -9.35
CA SER A 68 -2.17 -8.77 -8.96
C SER A 68 -2.95 -9.21 -10.18
N ALA A 69 -2.73 -10.46 -10.48
CA ALA A 69 -3.18 -11.30 -11.57
C ALA A 69 -4.66 -11.58 -11.72
N PHE A 70 -5.54 -10.70 -11.29
CA PHE A 70 -6.98 -10.92 -11.47
C PHE A 70 -7.43 -10.14 -12.71
N LYS A 71 -7.82 -10.89 -13.75
CA LYS A 71 -8.25 -10.47 -15.10
C LYS A 71 -7.15 -9.92 -16.00
N GLY A 72 -6.64 -10.70 -16.96
CA GLY A 72 -6.08 -10.24 -18.24
C GLY A 72 -4.72 -9.51 -18.21
N LYS A 73 -4.24 -9.06 -17.05
CA LYS A 73 -3.09 -8.14 -16.94
C LYS A 73 -1.71 -8.78 -17.18
N HIS A 74 -1.60 -10.10 -17.30
CA HIS A 74 -0.32 -10.78 -17.64
C HIS A 74 0.03 -10.71 -19.12
N ARG A 75 -0.97 -10.48 -19.96
CA ARG A 75 -0.84 -10.25 -21.41
C ARG A 75 -0.59 -8.77 -21.72
N ASP A 76 -0.75 -7.90 -20.71
CA ASP A 76 -0.43 -6.48 -20.82
C ASP A 76 1.08 -6.33 -21.01
N GLU A 77 1.51 -5.44 -21.89
CA GLU A 77 2.94 -5.26 -22.26
C GLU A 77 3.82 -4.87 -21.06
N ARG A 78 3.19 -4.53 -19.94
CA ARG A 78 3.79 -4.14 -18.66
C ARG A 78 4.09 -5.32 -17.73
N ALA A 79 3.60 -6.53 -18.02
CA ALA A 79 3.91 -7.74 -17.25
C ALA A 79 5.12 -8.47 -17.85
N ALA A 80 5.97 -9.06 -17.00
CA ALA A 80 7.25 -9.64 -17.43
C ALA A 80 7.08 -10.79 -18.44
N LEU A 81 6.00 -11.58 -18.33
CA LEU A 81 5.69 -12.66 -19.26
C LEU A 81 5.19 -12.13 -20.62
N GLY A 82 4.35 -11.09 -20.63
CA GLY A 82 3.92 -10.41 -21.86
C GLY A 82 5.09 -9.80 -22.63
N ALA A 83 6.03 -9.15 -21.92
CA ALA A 83 7.25 -8.63 -22.51
C ALA A 83 8.16 -9.73 -23.09
N PHE A 84 8.26 -10.89 -22.42
CA PHE A 84 9.00 -12.05 -22.92
C PHE A 84 8.38 -12.60 -24.20
N LEU A 85 7.06 -12.80 -24.23
CA LEU A 85 6.33 -13.30 -25.40
C LEU A 85 6.54 -12.40 -26.62
N LYS A 86 6.44 -11.08 -26.44
CA LYS A 86 6.67 -10.12 -27.53
C LYS A 86 8.11 -10.19 -28.07
N ARG A 87 9.10 -10.40 -27.19
CA ARG A 87 10.51 -10.59 -27.59
C ARG A 87 10.74 -11.92 -28.32
N VAL A 88 9.97 -12.95 -28.00
CA VAL A 88 9.96 -14.21 -28.74
C VAL A 88 9.33 -14.04 -30.12
N GLU A 89 8.20 -13.32 -30.20
CA GLU A 89 7.50 -13.05 -31.47
C GLU A 89 8.26 -12.08 -32.39
N SER A 90 8.95 -11.08 -31.83
CA SER A 90 9.78 -10.14 -32.59
C SER A 90 11.10 -10.75 -33.08
N GLY A 91 11.48 -11.92 -32.56
CA GLY A 91 12.75 -12.59 -32.87
C GLY A 91 13.95 -12.08 -32.06
N ASP A 92 13.74 -11.22 -31.06
CA ASP A 92 14.78 -10.76 -30.14
C ASP A 92 15.29 -11.88 -29.22
N VAL A 93 14.44 -12.88 -28.96
CA VAL A 93 14.82 -14.15 -28.33
C VAL A 93 15.04 -15.19 -29.41
N ALA A 94 16.26 -15.74 -29.50
CA ALA A 94 16.57 -16.73 -30.51
C ALA A 94 15.86 -18.06 -30.27
N LYS A 95 15.48 -18.71 -31.37
CA LYS A 95 14.97 -20.08 -31.38
C LYS A 95 16.00 -21.03 -30.75
N GLY A 96 15.54 -21.97 -29.94
CA GLY A 96 16.39 -22.85 -29.13
C GLY A 96 16.71 -22.30 -27.73
N SER A 97 16.22 -21.11 -27.39
CA SER A 97 16.28 -20.57 -26.03
C SER A 97 15.38 -21.35 -25.05
N TYR A 98 15.68 -21.25 -23.76
CA TYR A 98 15.00 -21.96 -22.69
C TYR A 98 14.20 -21.00 -21.81
N LEU A 99 13.01 -21.41 -21.38
CA LEU A 99 12.23 -20.73 -20.35
C LEU A 99 12.17 -21.63 -19.11
N LEU A 100 12.81 -21.21 -18.02
CA LEU A 100 12.83 -21.93 -16.75
C LEU A 100 11.71 -21.40 -15.85
N VAL A 101 10.81 -22.29 -15.43
CA VAL A 101 9.71 -21.99 -14.51
C VAL A 101 9.70 -22.99 -13.36
N GLU A 102 9.29 -22.59 -12.16
CA GLU A 102 9.13 -23.52 -11.03
C GLU A 102 8.18 -24.68 -11.39
N SER A 103 7.04 -24.32 -11.97
CA SER A 103 5.95 -25.20 -12.36
C SER A 103 5.07 -24.52 -13.42
N LEU A 104 4.28 -25.30 -14.16
CA LEU A 104 3.46 -24.77 -15.26
C LEU A 104 2.31 -23.86 -14.80
N ASP A 105 1.86 -23.97 -13.54
CA ASP A 105 0.86 -23.05 -12.97
C ASP A 105 1.36 -21.61 -12.82
N ARG A 106 2.66 -21.38 -12.99
CA ARG A 106 3.24 -20.03 -12.98
C ARG A 106 3.01 -19.29 -14.31
N LEU A 107 2.74 -20.00 -15.40
CA LEU A 107 2.52 -19.41 -16.72
C LEU A 107 1.22 -18.59 -16.78
N SER A 108 0.16 -19.01 -16.10
CA SER A 108 -1.08 -18.23 -15.99
C SER A 108 -1.89 -18.61 -14.75
N ARG A 109 -2.66 -17.64 -14.23
CA ARG A 109 -3.71 -17.87 -13.20
C ARG A 109 -5.13 -17.76 -13.75
N GLU A 110 -5.26 -17.68 -15.07
CA GLU A 110 -6.55 -17.64 -15.78
C GLU A 110 -7.10 -19.07 -15.97
N GLU A 111 -8.15 -19.24 -16.77
CA GLU A 111 -8.64 -20.57 -17.10
C GLU A 111 -7.52 -21.41 -17.75
N VAL A 112 -7.57 -22.73 -17.53
CA VAL A 112 -6.56 -23.69 -18.00
C VAL A 112 -6.28 -23.55 -19.50
N VAL A 113 -7.29 -23.15 -20.28
CA VAL A 113 -7.22 -22.91 -21.72
C VAL A 113 -6.19 -21.82 -22.07
N ASP A 114 -6.18 -20.72 -21.33
CA ASP A 114 -5.28 -19.59 -21.58
C ASP A 114 -3.81 -19.96 -21.31
N ALA A 115 -3.57 -20.73 -20.25
CA ALA A 115 -2.24 -21.23 -19.91
C ALA A 115 -1.71 -22.18 -21.01
N LEU A 116 -2.60 -23.01 -21.55
CA LEU A 116 -2.30 -23.95 -22.63
C LEU A 116 -1.98 -23.22 -23.94
N GLU A 117 -2.72 -22.17 -24.30
CA GLU A 117 -2.44 -21.34 -25.47
C GLU A 117 -1.04 -20.73 -25.42
N LEU A 118 -0.65 -20.17 -24.26
CA LEU A 118 0.68 -19.61 -24.04
C LEU A 118 1.78 -20.68 -24.15
N PHE A 119 1.57 -21.83 -23.51
CA PHE A 119 2.49 -22.96 -23.56
C PHE A 119 2.71 -23.46 -25.00
N LEU A 120 1.64 -23.61 -25.78
CA LEU A 120 1.72 -24.00 -27.19
C LEU A 120 2.32 -22.89 -28.07
N GLY A 121 2.06 -21.62 -27.76
CA GLY A 121 2.65 -20.47 -28.45
C GLY A 121 4.17 -20.43 -28.32
N LEU A 122 4.68 -20.57 -27.09
CA LEU A 122 6.11 -20.59 -26.79
C LEU A 122 6.84 -21.75 -27.48
N THR A 123 6.32 -22.98 -27.36
CA THR A 123 6.94 -24.16 -27.97
C THR A 123 6.90 -24.09 -29.50
N ARG A 124 5.83 -23.55 -30.09
CA ARG A 124 5.74 -23.33 -31.55
C ARG A 124 6.79 -22.36 -32.07
N ASN A 125 7.11 -21.34 -31.29
CA ASN A 125 8.17 -20.37 -31.57
C ASN A 125 9.59 -20.92 -31.31
N GLY A 126 9.73 -22.20 -30.95
CA GLY A 126 11.02 -22.86 -30.77
C GLY A 126 11.67 -22.59 -29.42
N ILE A 127 10.89 -22.18 -28.42
CA ILE A 127 11.34 -22.06 -27.02
C ILE A 127 11.14 -23.40 -26.32
N THR A 128 12.15 -23.82 -25.55
CA THR A 128 12.08 -25.01 -24.72
C THR A 128 11.69 -24.60 -23.30
N ILE A 129 10.55 -25.08 -22.80
CA ILE A 129 10.08 -24.78 -21.45
C ILE A 129 10.58 -25.87 -20.51
N VAL A 130 11.14 -25.48 -19.36
CA VAL A 130 11.62 -26.41 -18.34
C VAL A 130 10.92 -26.11 -17.02
N THR A 131 10.35 -27.15 -16.41
CA THR A 131 9.86 -27.09 -15.04
C THR A 131 10.94 -27.51 -14.06
N LEU A 132 11.26 -26.65 -13.09
CA LEU A 132 12.38 -26.87 -12.16
C LEU A 132 12.04 -27.89 -11.07
N THR A 133 10.76 -28.02 -10.69
CA THR A 133 10.32 -28.91 -9.60
C THR A 133 10.47 -30.39 -9.98
N ASP A 134 10.10 -30.75 -11.20
CA ASP A 134 10.12 -32.14 -11.70
C ASP A 134 11.07 -32.34 -12.89
N GLN A 135 11.89 -31.32 -13.21
CA GLN A 135 12.92 -31.32 -14.26
C GLN A 135 12.42 -31.79 -15.63
N ARG A 136 11.15 -31.52 -15.98
CA ARG A 136 10.60 -31.86 -17.29
C ARG A 136 10.97 -30.81 -18.32
N VAL A 137 11.23 -31.29 -19.54
CA VAL A 137 11.63 -30.47 -20.68
C VAL A 137 10.56 -30.58 -21.76
N TYR A 138 9.97 -29.44 -22.11
CA TYR A 138 8.91 -29.33 -23.10
C TYR A 138 9.41 -28.52 -24.29
N SER A 139 9.56 -29.20 -25.42
CA SER A 139 9.85 -28.57 -26.71
C SER A 139 8.84 -29.03 -27.75
N ARG A 140 8.79 -28.36 -28.90
CA ARG A 140 7.94 -28.80 -30.02
C ARG A 140 8.25 -30.23 -30.47
N ALA A 141 9.52 -30.65 -30.37
CA ALA A 141 9.93 -32.00 -30.70
C ALA A 141 9.48 -33.00 -29.63
N SER A 142 9.66 -32.68 -28.34
CA SER A 142 9.27 -33.58 -27.24
C SER A 142 7.76 -33.78 -27.17
N LEU A 143 6.98 -32.72 -27.38
CA LEU A 143 5.51 -32.79 -27.41
C LEU A 143 4.97 -33.60 -28.61
N ARG A 144 5.70 -33.64 -29.73
CA ARG A 144 5.35 -34.47 -30.89
C ARG A 144 5.71 -35.94 -30.68
N ALA A 145 6.81 -36.20 -29.99
CA ALA A 145 7.28 -37.54 -29.69
C ALA A 145 6.45 -38.22 -28.60
N ASP A 146 6.01 -37.46 -27.58
CA ASP A 146 5.22 -37.98 -26.47
C ASP A 146 4.03 -37.04 -26.14
N GLN A 147 2.85 -37.43 -26.60
CA GLN A 147 1.60 -36.70 -26.36
C GLN A 147 1.19 -36.71 -24.88
N THR A 148 1.71 -37.64 -24.07
CA THR A 148 1.45 -37.73 -22.63
C THR A 148 1.97 -36.49 -21.91
N GLN A 149 3.05 -35.86 -22.40
CA GLN A 149 3.58 -34.62 -21.83
C GLN A 149 2.57 -33.47 -21.87
N LEU A 150 1.73 -33.41 -22.93
CA LEU A 150 0.68 -32.41 -23.08
C LEU A 150 -0.49 -32.66 -22.12
N ILE A 151 -0.84 -33.92 -21.89
CA ILE A 151 -1.88 -34.28 -20.92
C ILE A 151 -1.42 -33.91 -19.50
N ILE A 152 -0.17 -34.24 -19.17
CA ILE A 152 0.42 -33.92 -17.86
C ILE A 152 0.49 -32.40 -17.64
N SER A 153 0.84 -31.62 -18.67
CA SER A 153 0.88 -30.16 -18.54
C SER A 153 -0.49 -29.57 -18.23
N ILE A 154 -1.55 -30.04 -18.90
CA ILE A 154 -2.94 -29.64 -18.64
C ILE A 154 -3.35 -29.97 -17.20
N VAL A 155 -3.05 -31.18 -16.72
CA VAL A 155 -3.38 -31.61 -15.34
C VAL A 155 -2.68 -30.74 -14.30
N VAL A 156 -1.39 -30.44 -14.51
CA VAL A 156 -0.61 -29.58 -13.61
C VAL A 156 -1.17 -28.15 -13.59
N MET A 157 -1.54 -27.60 -14.75
CA MET A 157 -2.17 -26.28 -14.85
C MET A 157 -3.56 -26.22 -14.18
N SER A 158 -4.37 -27.29 -14.27
CA SER A 158 -5.70 -27.37 -13.64
C SER A 158 -5.65 -27.32 -12.11
N ARG A 159 -4.69 -28.02 -11.50
CA ARG A 159 -4.57 -28.13 -10.03
C ARG A 159 -4.46 -26.78 -9.32
N ALA A 160 -3.71 -25.83 -9.89
CA ALA A 160 -3.51 -24.53 -9.26
C ALA A 160 -4.75 -23.61 -9.34
N HIS A 161 -5.54 -23.77 -10.40
CA HIS A 161 -6.83 -23.09 -10.54
C HIS A 161 -7.84 -23.63 -9.54
N GLU A 162 -7.96 -24.97 -9.43
CA GLU A 162 -8.85 -25.64 -8.49
C GLU A 162 -8.56 -25.24 -7.05
N GLU A 163 -7.30 -25.23 -6.61
CA GLU A 163 -6.95 -24.88 -5.23
C GLU A 163 -7.35 -23.43 -4.89
N SER A 164 -7.16 -22.50 -5.83
CA SER A 164 -7.51 -21.09 -5.66
C SER A 164 -9.03 -20.87 -5.68
N ALA A 165 -9.73 -21.53 -6.61
CA ALA A 165 -11.19 -21.49 -6.71
C ALA A 165 -11.85 -22.14 -5.48
N LEU A 166 -11.33 -23.27 -5.01
CA LEU A 166 -11.79 -23.95 -3.79
C LEU A 166 -11.55 -23.10 -2.54
N LYS A 167 -10.39 -22.43 -2.41
CA LYS A 167 -10.16 -21.49 -1.29
C LYS A 167 -11.15 -20.33 -1.31
N SER A 168 -11.38 -19.72 -2.47
CA SER A 168 -12.36 -18.64 -2.62
C SER A 168 -13.79 -19.11 -2.30
N LYS A 169 -14.20 -20.26 -2.84
CA LYS A 169 -15.49 -20.90 -2.59
C LYS A 169 -15.67 -21.25 -1.11
N ARG A 170 -14.68 -21.89 -0.48
CA ARG A 170 -14.70 -22.21 0.96
C ARG A 170 -14.85 -20.97 1.83
N VAL A 171 -14.16 -19.87 1.49
CA VAL A 171 -14.30 -18.60 2.21
C VAL A 171 -15.71 -18.03 2.03
N SER A 172 -16.23 -18.02 0.81
CA SER A 172 -17.60 -17.58 0.51
C SER A 172 -18.65 -18.40 1.25
N ASP A 173 -18.56 -19.73 1.19
CA ASP A 173 -19.47 -20.66 1.85
C ASP A 173 -19.40 -20.50 3.38
N ALA A 174 -18.20 -20.31 3.95
CA ALA A 174 -18.04 -20.03 5.37
C ALA A 174 -18.69 -18.70 5.80
N TRP A 175 -18.64 -17.66 4.96
CA TRP A 175 -19.35 -16.40 5.21
C TRP A 175 -20.86 -16.53 5.05
N ALA A 176 -21.34 -17.32 4.08
CA ALA A 176 -22.75 -17.65 3.94
C ALA A 176 -23.28 -18.38 5.18
N ALA A 177 -22.58 -19.41 5.65
CA ALA A 177 -22.95 -20.15 6.85
C ALA A 177 -22.89 -19.30 8.14
N LYS A 178 -22.00 -18.30 8.21
CA LYS A 178 -21.98 -17.33 9.32
C LYS A 178 -23.17 -16.37 9.28
N ARG A 179 -23.60 -15.95 8.09
CA ARG A 179 -24.79 -15.08 7.93
C ARG A 179 -26.07 -15.79 8.33
N GLN A 180 -26.22 -17.05 7.91
CA GLN A 180 -27.38 -17.85 8.29
C GLN A 180 -27.46 -18.01 9.81
N ARG A 181 -26.37 -18.40 10.47
CA ARG A 181 -26.31 -18.46 11.95
C ARG A 181 -26.50 -17.12 12.65
N ALA A 182 -26.13 -16.01 12.01
CA ALA A 182 -26.40 -14.68 12.53
C ALA A 182 -27.88 -14.28 12.44
N ALA A 183 -28.58 -14.73 11.39
CA ALA A 183 -30.01 -14.51 11.23
C ALA A 183 -30.83 -15.43 12.14
N ASP A 184 -30.45 -16.70 12.22
CA ASP A 184 -31.20 -17.74 12.93
C ASP A 184 -30.90 -17.74 14.44
N ASP A 185 -29.62 -17.73 14.82
CA ASP A 185 -29.17 -17.94 16.21
C ASP A 185 -28.64 -16.65 16.87
N LYS A 186 -28.75 -15.49 16.19
CA LYS A 186 -28.14 -14.20 16.61
C LYS A 186 -26.63 -14.32 16.93
N GLN A 187 -25.96 -15.32 16.37
CA GLN A 187 -24.55 -15.56 16.63
C GLN A 187 -23.68 -14.46 16.03
N ALA A 188 -22.71 -13.96 16.81
CA ALA A 188 -21.78 -12.94 16.33
C ALA A 188 -20.95 -13.44 15.12
N MET A 189 -21.07 -12.78 13.98
CA MET A 189 -20.29 -13.10 12.77
C MET A 189 -18.81 -12.73 12.92
N THR A 190 -18.53 -11.65 13.66
CA THR A 190 -17.17 -11.11 13.84
C THR A 190 -16.98 -10.49 15.22
N ALA A 191 -15.72 -10.38 15.65
CA ALA A 191 -15.33 -9.64 16.86
C ALA A 191 -15.45 -8.10 16.73
N ARG A 192 -15.88 -7.59 15.57
CA ARG A 192 -15.96 -6.14 15.32
C ARG A 192 -17.39 -5.66 15.49
N CYS A 193 -17.63 -4.89 16.54
CA CYS A 193 -18.91 -4.27 16.85
C CYS A 193 -18.80 -2.73 16.93
N PRO A 194 -19.94 -2.01 16.91
CA PRO A 194 -20.00 -0.59 17.25
C PRO A 194 -19.39 -0.30 18.63
N GLY A 195 -18.88 0.93 18.81
CA GLY A 195 -18.12 1.30 20.02
C GLY A 195 -18.92 1.32 21.33
N TRP A 196 -20.26 1.22 21.27
CA TRP A 196 -21.13 1.11 22.44
C TRP A 196 -21.49 -0.35 22.81
N LEU A 197 -20.98 -1.31 22.05
CA LEU A 197 -21.15 -2.74 22.29
C LEU A 197 -19.78 -3.40 22.51
N GLU A 198 -19.77 -4.50 23.24
CA GLU A 198 -18.64 -5.42 23.35
C GLU A 198 -19.07 -6.84 23.00
N LEU A 199 -18.14 -7.64 22.50
CA LEU A 199 -18.37 -9.08 22.32
C LEU A 199 -17.95 -9.80 23.60
N VAL A 200 -18.90 -10.40 24.31
CA VAL A 200 -18.62 -11.23 25.48
C VAL A 200 -18.54 -12.68 25.02
N GLY A 201 -17.36 -13.29 25.11
CA GLY A 201 -17.09 -14.65 24.63
C GLY A 201 -16.22 -14.70 23.35
N GLY A 202 -16.16 -15.87 22.71
CA GLY A 202 -15.39 -16.05 21.48
C GLY A 202 -16.21 -15.77 20.21
N PRO A 203 -15.60 -15.57 19.03
CA PRO A 203 -16.33 -15.37 17.77
C PRO A 203 -17.24 -16.53 17.33
N LYS A 204 -17.25 -17.65 18.07
CA LYS A 204 -18.09 -18.84 17.84
C LYS A 204 -19.14 -19.07 18.94
N SER A 205 -19.13 -18.29 20.02
CA SER A 205 -20.03 -18.47 21.18
C SER A 205 -20.39 -17.16 21.88
N GLY A 206 -19.94 -16.03 21.34
CA GLY A 206 -20.07 -14.73 21.97
C GLY A 206 -21.30 -13.99 21.49
N GLU A 207 -21.87 -13.25 22.42
CA GLU A 207 -23.01 -12.36 22.20
C GLU A 207 -22.56 -10.91 22.31
N TYR A 208 -23.23 -10.02 21.59
CA TYR A 208 -22.99 -8.58 21.75
C TYR A 208 -23.71 -8.10 23.00
N ARG A 209 -22.96 -7.49 23.91
CA ARG A 209 -23.47 -6.87 25.13
C ARG A 209 -23.27 -5.36 25.08
N GLU A 210 -24.21 -4.65 25.68
CA GLU A 210 -24.16 -3.20 25.83
C GLU A 210 -23.12 -2.75 26.86
N ILE A 211 -22.34 -1.73 26.50
CA ILE A 211 -21.48 -1.01 27.45
C ILE A 211 -22.29 0.16 27.98
N THR A 212 -22.90 0.03 29.16
CA THR A 212 -23.87 0.99 29.73
C THR A 212 -23.44 2.45 29.59
N LYS A 213 -22.20 2.78 29.98
CA LYS A 213 -21.66 4.16 29.89
C LYS A 213 -21.62 4.69 28.45
N HIS A 214 -21.33 3.85 27.47
CA HIS A 214 -21.28 4.26 26.08
C HIS A 214 -22.69 4.38 25.49
N VAL A 215 -23.61 3.50 25.91
CA VAL A 215 -25.03 3.57 25.52
C VAL A 215 -25.65 4.89 25.95
N GLU A 216 -25.44 5.31 27.21
CA GLU A 216 -25.91 6.59 27.73
C GLU A 216 -25.40 7.77 26.89
N ILE A 217 -24.13 7.75 26.48
CA ILE A 217 -23.53 8.77 25.61
C ILE A 217 -24.24 8.80 24.25
N VAL A 218 -24.48 7.64 23.63
CA VAL A 218 -25.15 7.57 22.33
C VAL A 218 -26.60 8.02 22.44
N GLN A 219 -27.36 7.56 23.43
CA GLN A 219 -28.74 7.99 23.69
C GLN A 219 -28.82 9.52 23.89
N LYS A 220 -27.88 10.09 24.67
CA LYS A 220 -27.77 11.54 24.85
C LYS A 220 -27.47 12.27 23.54
N MET A 221 -26.65 11.71 22.65
CA MET A 221 -26.42 12.30 21.31
C MET A 221 -27.71 12.35 20.48
N PHE A 222 -28.54 11.31 20.52
CA PHE A 222 -29.84 11.29 19.83
C PHE A 222 -30.81 12.30 20.45
N ALA A 223 -30.93 12.34 21.78
CA ALA A 223 -31.76 13.30 22.50
C ALA A 223 -31.34 14.75 22.22
N ASP A 224 -30.05 15.08 22.34
CA ASP A 224 -29.52 16.41 22.02
C ASP A 224 -29.79 16.77 20.54
N THR A 225 -29.70 15.79 19.62
CA THR A 225 -29.99 16.01 18.20
C THR A 225 -31.46 16.33 17.96
N ILE A 226 -32.39 15.62 18.62
CA ILE A 226 -33.84 15.84 18.54
C ILE A 226 -34.21 17.19 19.17
N ALA A 227 -33.56 17.56 20.28
CA ALA A 227 -33.69 18.87 20.94
C ALA A 227 -33.09 20.03 20.13
N GLY A 228 -32.54 19.78 18.94
CA GLY A 228 -32.07 20.80 18.01
C GLY A 228 -30.57 21.10 18.07
N LEU A 229 -29.81 20.50 18.98
CA LEU A 229 -28.36 20.73 19.06
C LEU A 229 -27.66 20.14 17.82
N GLY A 230 -26.91 20.99 17.11
CA GLY A 230 -26.11 20.57 15.96
C GLY A 230 -24.93 19.68 16.35
N ARG A 231 -24.48 18.81 15.44
CA ARG A 231 -23.33 17.89 15.66
C ARG A 231 -22.08 18.56 16.22
N ARG A 232 -21.79 19.81 15.78
CA ARG A 232 -20.65 20.60 16.29
C ARG A 232 -20.86 21.09 17.73
N SER A 233 -22.09 21.42 18.11
CA SER A 233 -22.45 21.76 19.48
C SER A 233 -22.36 20.54 20.39
N ILE A 234 -22.84 19.39 19.93
CA ILE A 234 -22.70 18.10 20.64
C ILE A 234 -21.22 17.76 20.82
N GLN A 235 -20.41 17.88 19.77
CA GLN A 235 -18.95 17.70 19.85
C GLN A 235 -18.30 18.63 20.87
N ALA A 236 -18.63 19.93 20.84
CA ALA A 236 -18.07 20.91 21.75
C ALA A 236 -18.45 20.62 23.21
N LYS A 237 -19.71 20.23 23.45
CA LYS A 237 -20.20 19.81 24.77
C LYS A 237 -19.46 18.58 25.28
N LEU A 238 -19.36 17.51 24.48
CA LEU A 238 -18.65 16.28 24.87
C LEU A 238 -17.16 16.52 25.16
N ASN A 239 -16.51 17.38 24.37
CA ASN A 239 -15.10 17.70 24.58
C ASN A 239 -14.87 18.64 25.76
N ALA A 240 -15.81 19.56 26.05
CA ALA A 240 -15.75 20.43 27.22
C ALA A 240 -16.03 19.67 28.52
N ASP A 241 -16.95 18.70 28.48
CA ASP A 241 -17.28 17.79 29.57
C ASP A 241 -16.23 16.67 29.75
N GLU A 242 -15.13 16.70 28.98
CA GLU A 242 -14.04 15.72 28.97
C GLU A 242 -14.50 14.26 28.82
N VAL A 243 -15.61 14.04 28.11
CA VAL A 243 -16.18 12.70 27.93
C VAL A 243 -15.19 11.82 27.16
N PRO A 244 -14.74 10.67 27.74
CA PRO A 244 -13.75 9.84 27.10
C PRO A 244 -14.27 9.25 25.80
N THR A 245 -13.44 9.31 24.76
CA THR A 245 -13.66 8.54 23.53
C THR A 245 -13.38 7.05 23.78
N TRP A 246 -13.89 6.21 22.89
CA TRP A 246 -13.65 4.76 22.95
C TRP A 246 -12.67 4.27 21.87
N GLY A 247 -12.03 3.12 22.14
CA GLY A 247 -11.01 2.48 21.29
C GLY A 247 -9.78 2.05 22.10
N THR A 248 -8.90 1.23 21.49
CA THR A 248 -7.71 0.67 22.15
C THR A 248 -6.40 1.16 21.54
N GLY A 249 -5.41 1.45 22.39
CA GLY A 249 -4.06 1.87 21.99
C GLY A 249 -4.05 3.09 21.06
N LYS A 250 -3.23 3.03 20.00
CA LYS A 250 -3.11 4.08 18.97
C LYS A 250 -4.41 4.35 18.19
N LYS A 251 -5.44 3.51 18.32
CA LYS A 251 -6.74 3.66 17.64
C LYS A 251 -7.77 4.43 18.47
N LYS A 252 -7.48 4.73 19.75
CA LYS A 252 -8.33 5.57 20.58
C LYS A 252 -8.26 7.02 20.09
N GLY A 253 -9.40 7.62 19.77
CA GLY A 253 -9.45 9.04 19.40
C GLY A 253 -9.02 9.92 20.57
N GLN A 254 -8.31 11.02 20.33
CA GLN A 254 -7.92 11.90 21.44
C GLN A 254 -9.10 12.73 21.99
N TYR A 255 -10.10 12.99 21.15
CA TYR A 255 -11.29 13.79 21.47
C TYR A 255 -12.39 13.47 20.44
N TRP A 256 -13.61 13.93 20.70
CA TRP A 256 -14.75 13.75 19.81
C TRP A 256 -14.64 14.61 18.56
N HIS A 257 -15.02 14.02 17.43
CA HIS A 257 -15.14 14.70 16.14
C HIS A 257 -16.58 14.64 15.63
N ASP A 258 -17.07 15.74 15.06
CA ASP A 258 -18.40 15.86 14.48
C ASP A 258 -18.70 14.81 13.42
N SER A 259 -17.69 14.43 12.62
CA SER A 259 -17.78 13.36 11.62
C SER A 259 -17.99 11.98 12.23
N TYR A 260 -17.47 11.73 13.43
CA TYR A 260 -17.71 10.47 14.13
C TYR A 260 -19.11 10.45 14.75
N ILE A 261 -19.55 11.56 15.33
CA ILE A 261 -20.93 11.75 15.79
C ILE A 261 -21.91 11.55 14.63
N ALA A 262 -21.61 12.11 13.45
CA ALA A 262 -22.41 11.90 12.25
C ALA A 262 -22.54 10.41 11.88
N LYS A 263 -21.44 9.65 11.99
CA LYS A 263 -21.45 8.19 11.73
C LYS A 263 -22.29 7.43 12.74
N ILE A 264 -22.24 7.81 14.03
CA ILE A 264 -23.06 7.20 15.09
C ILE A 264 -24.54 7.45 14.79
N LEU A 265 -24.91 8.72 14.57
CA LEU A 265 -26.30 9.12 14.31
C LEU A 265 -26.88 8.48 13.04
N SER A 266 -26.05 8.11 12.06
CA SER A 266 -26.47 7.45 10.82
C SER A 266 -26.32 5.93 10.83
N ASN A 267 -25.96 5.30 11.96
CA ASN A 267 -25.70 3.86 12.02
C ASN A 267 -26.95 3.07 12.42
N PRO A 268 -27.51 2.21 11.54
CA PRO A 268 -28.70 1.39 11.87
C PRO A 268 -28.48 0.40 13.02
N ALA A 269 -27.23 0.10 13.39
CA ALA A 269 -26.92 -0.75 14.54
C ALA A 269 -27.42 -0.16 15.88
N THR A 270 -27.78 1.13 15.91
CA THR A 270 -28.35 1.79 17.09
C THR A 270 -29.73 1.25 17.46
N PHE A 271 -30.54 0.82 16.47
CA PHE A 271 -31.81 0.12 16.69
C PHE A 271 -31.72 -1.38 16.34
N GLY A 272 -30.51 -1.94 16.32
CA GLY A 272 -30.28 -3.38 16.19
C GLY A 272 -30.12 -3.92 14.75
N ARG A 273 -30.20 -3.07 13.72
CA ARG A 273 -30.08 -3.49 12.31
C ARG A 273 -28.61 -3.51 11.86
N TYR A 274 -28.17 -4.63 11.28
CA TYR A 274 -26.87 -4.76 10.64
C TYR A 274 -27.01 -4.83 9.12
N VAL A 275 -26.22 -4.05 8.39
CA VAL A 275 -26.17 -4.08 6.93
C VAL A 275 -24.77 -4.56 6.52
N PRO A 276 -24.61 -5.86 6.21
CA PRO A 276 -23.35 -6.38 5.70
C PRO A 276 -23.01 -5.70 4.37
N ARG A 277 -21.74 -5.32 4.21
CA ARG A 277 -21.22 -4.90 2.91
C ARG A 277 -20.44 -6.07 2.32
N GLY A 278 -20.86 -6.54 1.16
CA GLY A 278 -20.14 -7.57 0.43
C GLY A 278 -18.81 -6.99 -0.09
N LYS A 279 -17.71 -7.72 0.10
CA LYS A 279 -16.52 -7.50 -0.71
C LYS A 279 -16.72 -8.19 -2.05
N LEU A 280 -16.76 -7.45 -3.15
CA LEU A 280 -16.41 -8.06 -4.44
C LEU A 280 -14.96 -8.56 -4.36
N ALA A 281 -14.73 -9.80 -4.75
CA ALA A 281 -13.39 -10.28 -5.06
C ALA A 281 -12.80 -9.37 -6.15
N GLY A 282 -11.89 -8.46 -5.78
CA GLY A 282 -11.25 -7.52 -6.72
C GLY A 282 -11.46 -6.02 -6.47
N GLY A 283 -12.06 -5.58 -5.36
CA GLY A 283 -11.97 -4.19 -4.90
C GLY A 283 -13.03 -3.24 -5.46
N SER A 284 -14.11 -3.09 -4.72
CA SER A 284 -14.70 -1.85 -4.19
C SER A 284 -15.97 -2.26 -3.45
N ASP A 285 -16.14 -1.79 -2.22
CA ASP A 285 -17.30 -2.11 -1.37
C ASP A 285 -18.54 -1.40 -1.94
N ALA A 286 -19.33 -2.09 -2.76
CA ALA A 286 -20.50 -1.45 -3.40
C ALA A 286 -21.82 -2.22 -3.27
N THR A 287 -21.83 -3.52 -3.04
CA THR A 287 -23.09 -4.26 -2.85
C THR A 287 -23.37 -4.47 -1.36
N ALA A 288 -24.28 -3.66 -0.82
CA ALA A 288 -24.94 -3.97 0.44
C ALA A 288 -25.72 -5.28 0.25
N GLU A 289 -25.48 -6.25 1.12
CA GLU A 289 -26.29 -7.46 1.16
C GLU A 289 -27.58 -7.19 1.96
N ALA A 290 -28.48 -8.17 2.01
CA ALA A 290 -29.72 -8.07 2.79
C ALA A 290 -29.41 -7.67 4.24
N ALA A 291 -30.18 -6.71 4.77
CA ALA A 291 -30.06 -6.28 6.15
C ALA A 291 -30.51 -7.41 7.09
N ILE A 292 -29.83 -7.53 8.23
CA ILE A 292 -30.16 -8.47 9.30
C ILE A 292 -30.72 -7.64 10.46
N ASP A 293 -32.03 -7.76 10.69
CA ASP A 293 -32.72 -7.10 11.79
C ASP A 293 -32.49 -7.85 13.12
N GLY A 294 -32.41 -7.11 14.23
CA GLY A 294 -32.20 -7.69 15.56
C GLY A 294 -30.83 -8.35 15.77
N TYR A 295 -29.84 -8.07 14.92
CA TYR A 295 -28.49 -8.60 15.01
C TYR A 295 -27.68 -7.99 16.16
N PHE A 296 -27.88 -6.71 16.44
CA PHE A 296 -27.31 -6.03 17.60
C PHE A 296 -28.39 -5.74 18.66
N PRO A 297 -28.03 -5.67 19.96
CA PRO A 297 -28.90 -5.09 20.97
C PRO A 297 -29.29 -3.66 20.57
N ALA A 298 -30.59 -3.38 20.55
CA ALA A 298 -31.11 -2.07 20.21
C ALA A 298 -30.98 -1.14 21.43
N ILE A 299 -30.25 -0.05 21.26
CA ILE A 299 -30.01 0.95 22.32
C ILE A 299 -30.99 2.13 22.23
N ILE A 300 -31.67 2.27 21.09
CA ILE A 300 -32.78 3.19 20.84
C ILE A 300 -33.82 2.46 19.96
N ASP A 301 -35.05 2.96 19.95
CA ASP A 301 -36.07 2.50 19.01
C ASP A 301 -35.88 3.11 17.60
N GLU A 302 -36.54 2.51 16.60
CA GLU A 302 -36.46 2.94 15.20
C GLU A 302 -37.09 4.33 14.98
N GLU A 303 -38.10 4.71 15.77
CA GLU A 303 -38.77 6.01 15.66
C GLU A 303 -37.83 7.15 16.09
N THR A 304 -37.11 6.98 17.20
CA THR A 304 -36.06 7.87 17.72
C THR A 304 -34.95 8.05 16.69
N PHE A 305 -34.56 6.98 16.00
CA PHE A 305 -33.57 7.05 14.93
C PHE A 305 -34.06 7.95 13.79
N TRP A 306 -35.27 7.71 13.27
CA TRP A 306 -35.83 8.49 12.18
C TRP A 306 -36.14 9.94 12.58
N ALA A 307 -36.60 10.18 13.82
CA ALA A 307 -36.79 11.52 14.37
C ALA A 307 -35.48 12.31 14.38
N ALA A 308 -34.37 11.70 14.82
CA ALA A 308 -33.06 12.33 14.74
C ALA A 308 -32.60 12.57 13.30
N GLN A 309 -32.88 11.66 12.36
CA GLN A 309 -32.59 11.86 10.93
C GLN A 309 -33.35 13.05 10.35
N VAL A 310 -34.65 13.18 10.65
CA VAL A 310 -35.49 14.30 10.21
C VAL A 310 -34.99 15.61 10.82
N ALA A 311 -34.80 15.65 12.15
CA ALA A 311 -34.25 16.82 12.83
C ALA A 311 -32.90 17.22 12.23
N SER A 312 -32.06 16.26 11.87
CA SER A 312 -30.74 16.52 11.28
C SER A 312 -30.81 16.98 9.82
N LYS A 313 -31.78 16.50 9.01
CA LYS A 313 -32.01 16.93 7.62
C LYS A 313 -32.63 18.32 7.54
N ALA A 314 -33.57 18.64 8.42
CA ALA A 314 -34.23 19.95 8.51
C ALA A 314 -33.24 21.10 8.75
N ARG A 315 -32.08 20.81 9.36
CA ARG A 315 -30.99 21.76 9.58
C ARG A 315 -30.11 22.04 8.35
N GLY A 316 -30.43 21.46 7.19
CA GLY A 316 -29.74 21.73 5.93
C GLY A 316 -28.27 21.31 5.97
N PHE A 317 -27.98 20.03 5.70
CA PHE A 317 -26.61 19.67 5.38
C PHE A 317 -26.28 20.12 3.97
N GLY A 318 -25.40 21.11 3.86
CA GLY A 318 -24.58 21.24 2.65
C GLY A 318 -23.89 19.89 2.44
N LYS A 319 -24.27 19.17 1.39
CA LYS A 319 -23.52 18.01 0.90
C LYS A 319 -22.11 18.52 0.59
N GLY A 320 -21.17 18.31 1.51
CA GLY A 320 -19.76 18.44 1.17
C GLY A 320 -19.45 17.33 0.19
N THR A 321 -19.22 17.67 -1.08
CA THR A 321 -18.82 16.72 -2.11
C THR A 321 -17.59 15.96 -1.61
N PRO A 322 -17.69 14.64 -1.37
CA PRO A 322 -16.53 13.84 -1.01
C PRO A 322 -15.60 13.84 -2.22
N GLY A 323 -14.33 14.21 -2.01
CA GLY A 323 -13.30 13.95 -3.01
C GLY A 323 -13.09 15.05 -4.05
N ARG A 324 -12.63 16.21 -3.59
CA ARG A 324 -11.52 16.90 -4.26
C ARG A 324 -10.59 17.36 -3.16
N ARG A 325 -9.56 16.58 -2.85
CA ARG A 325 -8.57 16.99 -1.84
C ARG A 325 -7.92 18.24 -2.42
N LYS A 326 -8.27 19.45 -1.97
CA LYS A 326 -7.62 20.71 -2.37
C LYS A 326 -6.37 20.99 -1.55
N ASN A 327 -6.23 20.36 -0.39
CA ASN A 327 -5.08 20.51 0.51
C ASN A 327 -3.84 19.75 0.01
N LEU A 328 -2.80 20.47 -0.41
CA LEU A 328 -1.48 19.97 -0.77
C LEU A 328 -0.58 19.75 0.45
N LEU A 329 -0.81 20.48 1.53
CA LEU A 329 -0.03 20.42 2.77
C LEU A 329 -0.60 19.42 3.79
N SER A 330 -1.46 18.50 3.35
CA SER A 330 -2.16 17.55 4.22
C SER A 330 -1.19 16.67 5.01
N GLY A 331 -1.29 16.71 6.34
CA GLY A 331 -0.47 15.91 7.26
C GLY A 331 0.94 16.43 7.51
N LEU A 332 1.37 17.49 6.83
CA LEU A 332 2.66 18.14 7.07
C LEU A 332 2.56 19.26 8.11
N VAL A 333 1.39 19.88 8.21
CA VAL A 333 1.22 21.13 8.94
C VAL A 333 0.69 20.90 10.36
N ARG A 334 1.40 21.44 11.35
CA ARG A 334 1.12 21.30 12.79
C ARG A 334 0.97 22.65 13.47
N CYS A 335 0.24 22.66 14.58
CA CYS A 335 0.08 23.80 15.46
C CYS A 335 1.27 23.89 16.43
N GLU A 336 1.88 25.08 16.55
CA GLU A 336 2.95 25.34 17.52
C GLU A 336 2.50 25.10 18.97
N ALA A 337 1.30 25.57 19.33
CA ALA A 337 0.83 25.55 20.73
C ALA A 337 0.49 24.15 21.27
N CYS A 338 0.02 23.22 20.42
CA CYS A 338 -0.48 21.92 20.90
C CYS A 338 0.02 20.71 20.10
N GLY A 339 0.88 20.91 19.10
CA GLY A 339 1.42 19.86 18.21
C GLY A 339 0.39 19.16 17.32
N SER A 340 -0.91 19.45 17.46
CA SER A 340 -1.97 18.83 16.67
C SER A 340 -1.93 19.29 15.20
N ASN A 341 -2.41 18.45 14.29
CA ASN A 341 -2.48 18.79 12.86
C ASN A 341 -3.38 20.01 12.60
N MET A 342 -2.97 20.85 11.65
CA MET A 342 -3.82 21.91 11.11
C MET A 342 -4.85 21.30 10.15
N ILE A 343 -6.11 21.69 10.29
CA ILE A 343 -7.20 21.27 9.39
C ILE A 343 -7.39 22.28 8.26
N PHE A 344 -7.72 21.77 7.08
CA PHE A 344 -8.09 22.56 5.92
C PHE A 344 -9.60 22.84 5.93
N ILE A 345 -9.97 24.11 5.81
CA ILE A 345 -11.36 24.56 5.79
C ILE A 345 -11.62 25.23 4.43
N ASP A 346 -12.52 24.67 3.65
CA ASP A 346 -13.00 25.31 2.42
C ASP A 346 -14.11 26.30 2.75
N LYS A 347 -13.86 27.61 2.56
CA LYS A 347 -14.85 28.68 2.69
C LYS A 347 -15.14 29.39 1.36
N MET A 348 -14.85 28.75 0.22
CA MET A 348 -15.08 29.36 -1.11
C MET A 348 -16.53 29.82 -1.35
N VAL A 349 -17.52 29.04 -0.88
CA VAL A 349 -18.96 29.33 -1.08
C VAL A 349 -19.37 30.69 -0.49
N ARG A 350 -18.63 31.22 0.48
CA ARG A 350 -18.90 32.53 1.12
C ARG A 350 -17.83 33.59 0.82
N GLY A 351 -17.06 33.42 -0.27
CA GLY A 351 -15.98 34.33 -0.66
C GLY A 351 -14.76 34.34 0.27
N GLY A 352 -14.72 33.47 1.28
CA GLY A 352 -13.68 33.46 2.33
C GLY A 352 -12.39 32.71 1.97
N GLY A 353 -12.30 32.11 0.79
CA GLY A 353 -11.14 31.34 0.33
C GLY A 353 -10.86 30.06 1.14
N HIS A 354 -9.68 29.47 0.93
CA HIS A 354 -9.20 28.30 1.67
C HIS A 354 -8.42 28.72 2.92
N LYS A 355 -8.70 28.09 4.07
CA LYS A 355 -8.07 28.45 5.35
C LYS A 355 -7.48 27.24 6.07
N LEU A 356 -6.45 27.47 6.89
CA LEU A 356 -5.92 26.51 7.86
C LEU A 356 -6.25 26.94 9.28
N ARG A 357 -6.65 26.00 10.13
CA ARG A 357 -6.91 26.24 11.57
C ARG A 357 -6.40 25.05 12.39
N CYS A 358 -6.00 25.28 13.64
CA CYS A 358 -5.63 24.18 14.54
C CYS A 358 -6.79 23.19 14.71
N GLY A 359 -6.52 21.89 14.50
CA GLY A 359 -7.53 20.84 14.60
C GLY A 359 -8.12 20.70 15.99
N ARG A 360 -7.28 20.81 17.04
CA ARG A 360 -7.71 20.76 18.44
C ARG A 360 -8.56 21.98 18.82
N ALA A 361 -8.15 23.18 18.39
CA ALA A 361 -8.93 24.41 18.58
C ALA A 361 -10.25 24.41 17.79
N HIS A 362 -10.26 23.83 16.58
CA HIS A 362 -11.48 23.64 15.80
C HIS A 362 -12.42 22.62 16.45
N ALA A 363 -11.87 21.59 17.09
CA ALA A 363 -12.63 20.60 17.83
C ALA A 363 -13.11 21.09 19.20
N SER A 364 -12.75 22.32 19.61
CA SER A 364 -12.97 22.86 20.95
C SER A 364 -12.40 21.97 22.06
N ALA A 365 -11.28 21.30 21.79
CA ALA A 365 -10.64 20.35 22.71
C ALA A 365 -9.42 20.97 23.44
N GLY A 366 -9.58 22.19 23.96
CA GLY A 366 -8.58 22.82 24.86
C GLY A 366 -7.32 23.37 24.18
N CYS A 367 -7.43 24.04 23.03
CA CYS A 367 -6.31 24.77 22.42
C CYS A 367 -6.72 26.21 22.07
N ASP A 368 -5.95 27.17 22.59
CA ASP A 368 -6.23 28.61 22.43
C ASP A 368 -5.70 29.21 21.13
N HIS A 369 -4.96 28.42 20.35
CA HIS A 369 -4.50 28.79 19.01
C HIS A 369 -5.66 28.79 18.00
N ARG A 370 -6.49 29.84 18.06
CA ARG A 370 -7.73 29.97 17.27
C ARG A 370 -7.55 30.66 15.91
N THR A 371 -6.36 31.17 15.62
CA THR A 371 -6.01 31.88 14.38
C THR A 371 -6.34 31.05 13.14
N MET A 372 -6.94 31.71 12.14
CA MET A 372 -7.18 31.14 10.81
C MET A 372 -6.17 31.71 9.82
N TYR A 373 -5.38 30.85 9.20
CA TYR A 373 -4.36 31.24 8.23
C TYR A 373 -4.90 31.13 6.81
N ASP A 374 -4.48 32.04 5.93
CA ASP A 374 -4.75 31.91 4.51
C ASP A 374 -3.95 30.75 3.91
N TYR A 375 -4.65 29.75 3.38
CA TYR A 375 -4.00 28.53 2.90
C TYR A 375 -3.07 28.82 1.72
N LYS A 376 -3.46 29.70 0.78
CA LYS A 376 -2.64 29.96 -0.42
C LYS A 376 -1.36 30.70 -0.07
N LYS A 377 -1.39 31.60 0.92
CA LYS A 377 -0.19 32.28 1.42
C LYS A 377 0.80 31.30 2.04
N VAL A 378 0.32 30.37 2.88
CA VAL A 378 1.16 29.35 3.50
C VAL A 378 1.72 28.38 2.45
N GLU A 379 0.88 27.96 1.50
CA GLU A 379 1.29 27.09 0.38
C GLU A 379 2.41 27.72 -0.45
N LEU A 380 2.22 28.96 -0.93
CA LEU A 380 3.23 29.66 -1.72
C LEU A 380 4.53 29.81 -0.93
N ALA A 381 4.45 30.24 0.34
CA ALA A 381 5.63 30.45 1.16
C ALA A 381 6.43 29.15 1.40
N VAL A 382 5.76 28.01 1.60
CA VAL A 382 6.43 26.70 1.72
C VAL A 382 7.09 26.30 0.40
N VAL A 383 6.37 26.42 -0.72
CA VAL A 383 6.89 26.02 -2.05
C VAL A 383 8.07 26.89 -2.48
N PHE A 384 7.97 28.21 -2.35
CA PHE A 384 9.07 29.12 -2.72
C PHE A 384 10.27 29.00 -1.77
N GLY A 385 10.04 28.78 -0.48
CA GLY A 385 11.12 28.57 0.49
C GLY A 385 11.99 27.34 0.18
N LEU A 386 11.43 26.30 -0.46
CA LEU A 386 12.17 25.11 -0.87
C LEU A 386 13.13 25.36 -2.03
N GLY A 387 12.74 26.19 -3.00
CA GLY A 387 13.59 26.51 -4.16
C GLY A 387 14.92 27.17 -3.76
N GLN A 388 14.90 28.03 -2.75
CA GLN A 388 16.09 28.74 -2.26
C GLN A 388 17.08 27.82 -1.51
N ARG A 389 16.63 26.66 -1.04
CA ARG A 389 17.43 25.71 -0.24
C ARG A 389 17.88 24.48 -1.01
N ARG A 390 17.64 24.42 -2.32
CA ARG A 390 17.99 23.27 -3.18
C ARG A 390 19.41 22.76 -2.95
N LYS A 391 20.42 23.65 -2.98
CA LYS A 391 21.82 23.28 -2.78
C LYS A 391 22.06 22.66 -1.40
N ALA A 392 21.61 23.31 -0.33
CA ALA A 392 21.78 22.81 1.03
C ALA A 392 21.09 21.45 1.26
N LEU A 393 19.92 21.23 0.66
CA LEU A 393 19.21 19.94 0.73
C LEU A 393 19.98 18.81 0.02
N ILE A 394 20.64 19.12 -1.10
CA ILE A 394 21.48 18.16 -1.84
C ILE A 394 22.75 17.84 -1.06
N ASP A 395 23.41 18.85 -0.51
CA ASP A 395 24.64 18.69 0.29
C ASP A 395 24.33 17.78 1.51
N ALA A 396 23.25 18.06 2.24
CA ALA A 396 22.85 17.25 3.37
C ALA A 396 22.38 15.83 2.99
N ALA A 397 21.74 15.66 1.83
CA ALA A 397 21.41 14.34 1.31
C ALA A 397 22.67 13.54 0.96
N THR A 398 23.70 14.21 0.44
CA THR A 398 24.99 13.60 0.11
C THR A 398 25.68 13.11 1.38
N ASP A 399 25.76 13.95 2.41
CA ASP A 399 26.33 13.56 3.71
C ASP A 399 25.59 12.36 4.33
N ARG A 400 24.25 12.40 4.30
CA ARG A 400 23.42 11.30 4.80
C ARG A 400 23.63 10.02 4.01
N GLN A 401 23.74 10.11 2.68
CA GLN A 401 24.00 8.95 1.85
C GLN A 401 25.37 8.34 2.17
N SER A 402 26.40 9.17 2.36
CA SER A 402 27.73 8.71 2.78
C SER A 402 27.69 8.02 4.15
N GLN A 403 26.98 8.60 5.13
CA GLN A 403 26.79 7.98 6.45
C GLN A 403 26.02 6.66 6.36
N ALA A 404 24.94 6.62 5.59
CA ALA A 404 24.14 5.41 5.38
C ALA A 404 24.96 4.32 4.66
N GLN A 405 25.81 4.69 3.71
CA GLN A 405 26.71 3.77 3.03
C GLN A 405 27.76 3.19 3.99
N ALA A 406 28.35 4.01 4.85
CA ALA A 406 29.30 3.56 5.87
C ALA A 406 28.64 2.63 6.90
N ALA A 407 27.41 2.93 7.33
CA ALA A 407 26.66 2.06 8.23
C ALA A 407 26.29 0.73 7.56
N LEU A 408 25.87 0.77 6.29
CA LEU A 408 25.53 -0.42 5.51
C LEU A 408 26.75 -1.32 5.32
N SER A 409 27.91 -0.76 4.95
CA SER A 409 29.13 -1.54 4.77
C SER A 409 29.59 -2.19 6.08
N ALA A 410 29.48 -1.48 7.21
CA ALA A 410 29.78 -2.04 8.53
C ALA A 410 28.83 -3.20 8.90
N ALA A 411 27.52 -3.06 8.63
CA ALA A 411 26.55 -4.12 8.87
C ALA A 411 26.77 -5.34 7.97
N GLN A 412 27.13 -5.13 6.70
CA GLN A 412 27.48 -6.20 5.76
C GLN A 412 28.75 -6.95 6.21
N ALA A 413 29.79 -6.23 6.62
CA ALA A 413 31.02 -6.84 7.14
C ALA A 413 30.76 -7.68 8.40
N ARG A 414 29.86 -7.23 9.30
CA ARG A 414 29.43 -8.01 10.46
C ARG A 414 28.69 -9.30 10.05
N ARG A 415 27.78 -9.21 9.08
CA ARG A 415 27.08 -10.38 8.54
C ARG A 415 28.06 -11.42 8.00
N GLU A 416 28.99 -10.99 7.14
CA GLU A 416 30.01 -11.86 6.55
C GLU A 416 30.97 -12.47 7.59
N ALA A 417 31.22 -11.77 8.70
CA ALA A 417 32.01 -12.33 9.80
C ALA A 417 31.27 -13.47 10.52
N ILE A 418 29.96 -13.31 10.76
CA ILE A 418 29.12 -14.34 11.40
C ILE A 418 28.93 -15.54 10.46
N GLU A 419 28.69 -15.31 9.16
CA GLU A 419 28.62 -16.36 8.14
C GLU A 419 29.90 -17.21 8.13
N ARG A 420 31.07 -16.57 8.12
CA ARG A 420 32.37 -17.27 8.21
C ARG A 420 32.53 -18.09 9.49
N GLN A 421 32.04 -17.60 10.63
CA GLN A 421 32.07 -18.36 11.88
C GLN A 421 31.16 -19.60 11.81
N LEU A 422 29.99 -19.47 11.19
CA LEU A 422 29.06 -20.58 10.98
C LEU A 422 29.66 -21.64 10.06
N ASP A 423 30.24 -21.24 8.93
CA ASP A 423 30.90 -22.15 7.97
C ASP A 423 32.03 -22.93 8.62
N ASN A 424 32.86 -22.26 9.43
CA ASN A 424 33.95 -22.90 10.17
C ASN A 424 33.42 -23.95 11.17
N LEU A 425 32.31 -23.66 11.86
CA LEU A 425 31.67 -24.62 12.78
C LEU A 425 31.05 -25.81 12.04
N ILE A 426 30.44 -25.58 10.87
CA ILE A 426 29.88 -26.64 10.03
C ILE A 426 30.99 -27.59 9.58
N GLN A 427 32.14 -27.05 9.12
CA GLN A 427 33.31 -27.84 8.75
C GLN A 427 33.86 -28.66 9.93
N LEU A 428 33.94 -28.06 11.12
CA LEU A 428 34.40 -28.74 12.34
C LEU A 428 33.49 -29.94 12.70
N VAL A 429 32.16 -29.74 12.64
CA VAL A 429 31.17 -30.79 12.92
C VAL A 429 31.27 -31.94 11.93
N GLN A 430 31.49 -31.64 10.64
CA GLN A 430 31.70 -32.66 9.61
C GLN A 430 32.97 -33.49 9.85
N ALA A 431 34.04 -32.88 10.39
CA ALA A 431 35.31 -33.54 10.60
C ALA A 431 35.41 -34.35 11.90
N SER A 432 34.76 -33.91 12.99
CA SER A 432 35.02 -34.42 14.36
C SER A 432 33.80 -34.98 15.09
N GLY A 433 32.61 -34.89 14.50
CA GLY A 433 31.34 -35.27 15.14
C GLY A 433 30.75 -34.16 16.02
N GLY A 434 29.41 -34.12 16.12
CA GLY A 434 28.66 -33.06 16.82
C GLY A 434 28.34 -33.38 18.29
N GLY A 435 28.26 -32.33 19.12
CA GLY A 435 27.84 -32.40 20.53
C GLY A 435 26.85 -31.29 20.89
N SER A 436 26.13 -31.44 22.02
CA SER A 436 25.03 -30.53 22.42
C SER A 436 25.45 -29.07 22.62
N ARG A 437 26.71 -28.81 22.97
CA ARG A 437 27.27 -27.44 23.08
C ARG A 437 27.44 -26.77 21.71
N LEU A 438 27.88 -27.52 20.70
CA LEU A 438 28.02 -27.02 19.33
C LEU A 438 26.66 -26.67 18.72
N GLY A 439 25.63 -27.50 18.95
CA GLY A 439 24.27 -27.21 18.50
C GLY A 439 23.71 -25.91 19.07
N LYS A 440 23.96 -25.62 20.36
CA LYS A 440 23.56 -24.34 20.99
C LYS A 440 24.33 -23.14 20.40
N GLN A 441 25.60 -23.32 20.08
CA GLN A 441 26.43 -22.25 19.53
C GLN A 441 26.08 -21.93 18.07
N VAL A 442 25.74 -22.96 17.29
CA VAL A 442 25.17 -22.79 15.93
C VAL A 442 23.85 -22.03 15.99
N GLN A 443 22.91 -22.43 16.85
CA GLN A 443 21.64 -21.72 17.02
C GLN A 443 21.81 -20.25 17.43
N ALA A 444 22.78 -19.95 18.31
CA ALA A 444 23.09 -18.58 18.70
C ALA A 444 23.61 -17.74 17.51
N LEU A 445 24.55 -18.30 16.73
CA LEU A 445 25.09 -17.63 15.54
C LEU A 445 24.06 -17.48 14.42
N GLU A 446 23.16 -18.45 14.23
CA GLU A 446 22.03 -18.34 13.31
C GLU A 446 21.10 -17.18 13.69
N ALA A 447 20.76 -17.03 14.97
CA ALA A 447 19.96 -15.93 15.46
C ALA A 447 20.67 -14.56 15.31
N GLU A 448 21.98 -14.52 15.58
CA GLU A 448 22.79 -13.31 15.35
C GLU A 448 22.90 -12.96 13.86
N LEU A 449 22.99 -13.97 12.99
CA LEU A 449 23.01 -13.80 11.54
C LEU A 449 21.68 -13.22 11.03
N GLU A 450 20.55 -13.77 11.47
CA GLU A 450 19.22 -13.27 11.13
C GLU A 450 19.02 -11.80 11.57
N ALA A 451 19.51 -11.46 12.76
CA ALA A 451 19.49 -10.09 13.26
C ALA A 451 20.38 -9.16 12.41
N ALA A 452 21.58 -9.60 12.04
CA ALA A 452 22.50 -8.84 11.19
C ALA A 452 21.96 -8.65 9.76
N GLU A 453 21.36 -9.68 9.17
CA GLU A 453 20.66 -9.60 7.88
C GLU A 453 19.53 -8.58 7.91
N THR A 454 18.73 -8.58 8.98
CA THR A 454 17.62 -7.66 9.16
C THR A 454 18.11 -6.20 9.25
N GLU A 455 19.17 -5.94 10.02
CA GLU A 455 19.73 -4.59 10.13
C GLU A 455 20.38 -4.13 8.82
N ALA A 456 21.11 -5.01 8.12
CA ALA A 456 21.68 -4.70 6.81
C ALA A 456 20.60 -4.36 5.77
N ALA A 457 19.48 -5.11 5.75
CA ALA A 457 18.36 -4.84 4.86
C ALA A 457 17.67 -3.50 5.16
N LYS A 458 17.57 -3.13 6.43
CA LYS A 458 17.04 -1.84 6.87
C LYS A 458 17.95 -0.68 6.46
N LEU A 459 19.26 -0.84 6.62
CA LEU A 459 20.26 0.16 6.22
C LEU A 459 20.36 0.30 4.69
N ASP A 460 20.24 -0.79 3.93
CA ASP A 460 20.18 -0.75 2.45
C ASP A 460 18.96 0.03 1.97
N ARG A 461 17.80 -0.18 2.60
CA ARG A 461 16.61 0.64 2.32
C ARG A 461 16.85 2.12 2.61
N ALA A 462 17.45 2.45 3.75
CA ALA A 462 17.74 3.84 4.11
C ALA A 462 18.71 4.50 3.11
N TYR A 463 19.78 3.80 2.74
CA TYR A 463 20.75 4.24 1.74
C TYR A 463 20.11 4.51 0.37
N ARG A 464 19.24 3.60 -0.10
CA ARG A 464 18.52 3.78 -1.37
C ARG A 464 17.54 4.95 -1.33
N GLN A 465 16.96 5.23 -0.16
CA GLN A 465 16.01 6.34 0.02
C GLN A 465 16.69 7.71 0.19
N SER A 466 18.00 7.75 0.45
CA SER A 466 18.76 8.99 0.67
C SER A 466 19.51 9.49 -0.57
N ARG A 467 19.14 9.08 -1.79
CA ARG A 467 19.86 9.48 -3.00
C ARG A 467 19.75 11.00 -3.25
N PRO A 468 20.87 11.74 -3.35
CA PRO A 468 20.89 13.17 -3.65
C PRO A 468 20.26 13.50 -4.99
N ALA A 469 20.38 12.61 -5.98
CA ALA A 469 19.74 12.76 -7.28
C ALA A 469 18.20 12.84 -7.17
N ASP A 470 17.59 12.04 -6.29
CA ASP A 470 16.13 12.03 -6.10
C ASP A 470 15.67 13.33 -5.40
N ILE A 471 16.46 13.84 -4.45
CA ILE A 471 16.23 15.14 -3.81
C ILE A 471 16.40 16.28 -4.82
N ASP A 472 17.41 16.18 -5.68
CA ASP A 472 17.68 17.18 -6.69
C ASP A 472 16.56 17.26 -7.73
N GLU A 473 16.13 16.12 -8.27
CA GLU A 473 15.02 16.03 -9.20
C GLU A 473 13.71 16.54 -8.56
N ALA A 474 13.47 16.16 -7.30
CA ALA A 474 12.31 16.62 -6.55
C ALA A 474 12.32 18.15 -6.36
N ALA A 475 13.48 18.75 -6.06
CA ALA A 475 13.63 20.19 -5.85
C ALA A 475 13.58 20.98 -7.17
N ALA A 476 14.33 20.56 -8.19
CA ALA A 476 14.42 21.23 -9.49
C ALA A 476 13.08 21.26 -10.22
N GLY A 477 12.33 20.16 -10.17
CA GLY A 477 11.03 20.07 -10.83
C GLY A 477 9.84 20.51 -9.99
N LEU A 478 10.03 20.95 -8.73
CA LEU A 478 8.92 21.30 -7.84
C LEU A 478 8.07 22.46 -8.38
N LYS A 479 8.74 23.50 -8.89
CA LYS A 479 8.06 24.69 -9.45
C LYS A 479 7.27 24.34 -10.71
N VAL A 480 7.86 23.56 -11.62
CA VAL A 480 7.20 23.13 -12.86
C VAL A 480 5.94 22.33 -12.55
N VAL A 481 6.04 21.35 -11.65
CA VAL A 481 4.88 20.54 -11.23
C VAL A 481 3.84 21.39 -10.50
N TYR A 482 4.26 22.37 -9.70
CA TYR A 482 3.36 23.31 -9.05
C TYR A 482 2.61 24.21 -10.04
N ASP A 483 3.29 24.70 -11.08
CA ASP A 483 2.70 25.55 -12.12
C ASP A 483 1.70 24.74 -12.95
N SER A 484 2.05 23.50 -13.35
CA SER A 484 1.12 22.57 -14.00
C SER A 484 -0.12 22.26 -13.12
N LEU A 485 0.08 22.10 -11.81
CA LEU A 485 -1.02 21.85 -10.88
C LEU A 485 -1.91 23.08 -10.65
N ASN A 486 -1.38 24.29 -10.78
CA ASN A 486 -2.21 25.50 -10.74
C ASN A 486 -3.00 25.69 -12.06
N ALA A 487 -2.47 25.22 -13.19
CA ALA A 487 -3.15 25.26 -14.48
C ALA A 487 -4.29 24.24 -14.56
N ASP A 488 -4.07 23.01 -14.06
CA ASP A 488 -5.11 22.00 -13.88
C ASP A 488 -5.10 21.42 -12.45
N PRO A 489 -5.87 22.01 -11.53
CA PRO A 489 -5.96 21.56 -10.13
C PRO A 489 -6.58 20.17 -9.94
N ASP A 490 -7.26 19.64 -10.95
CA ASP A 490 -7.97 18.37 -10.90
C ASP A 490 -7.13 17.19 -11.44
N ASP A 491 -5.95 17.45 -12.01
CA ASP A 491 -5.01 16.40 -12.45
C ASP A 491 -4.44 15.62 -11.24
N LEU A 492 -4.96 14.41 -11.04
CA LEU A 492 -4.59 13.53 -9.94
C LEU A 492 -3.14 13.02 -10.04
N ALA A 493 -2.59 12.88 -11.25
CA ALA A 493 -1.23 12.37 -11.45
C ALA A 493 -0.20 13.46 -11.11
N VAL A 494 -0.39 14.68 -11.61
CA VAL A 494 0.44 15.84 -11.28
C VAL A 494 0.37 16.13 -9.78
N ARG A 495 -0.81 16.01 -9.18
CA ARG A 495 -1.00 16.19 -7.74
C ARG A 495 -0.27 15.14 -6.91
N ALA A 496 -0.32 13.86 -7.31
CA ALA A 496 0.40 12.79 -6.63
C ALA A 496 1.91 13.00 -6.72
N ALA A 497 2.41 13.39 -7.89
CA ALA A 497 3.81 13.74 -8.11
C ALA A 497 4.25 14.91 -7.21
N PHE A 498 3.44 15.97 -7.12
CA PHE A 498 3.70 17.09 -6.22
C PHE A 498 3.79 16.66 -4.75
N GLN A 499 2.86 15.83 -4.27
CA GLN A 499 2.86 15.36 -2.89
C GLN A 499 4.04 14.46 -2.56
N GLN A 500 4.46 13.61 -3.50
CA GLN A 500 5.65 12.77 -3.34
C GLN A 500 6.91 13.64 -3.20
N ARG A 501 7.08 14.63 -4.08
CA ARG A 501 8.21 15.58 -4.03
C ARG A 501 8.21 16.37 -2.73
N LEU A 502 7.06 16.89 -2.30
CA LEU A 502 6.97 17.67 -1.07
C LEU A 502 7.37 16.86 0.17
N LYS A 503 7.00 15.57 0.24
CA LYS A 503 7.39 14.67 1.34
C LYS A 503 8.88 14.35 1.39
N LEU A 504 9.56 14.36 0.24
CA LEU A 504 11.02 14.19 0.18
C LEU A 504 11.77 15.43 0.66
N LEU A 505 11.16 16.62 0.56
CA LEU A 505 11.80 17.91 0.86
C LEU A 505 11.42 18.47 2.24
N VAL A 506 10.22 18.17 2.74
CA VAL A 506 9.68 18.72 4.00
C VAL A 506 9.22 17.60 4.93
N ALA A 507 9.76 17.57 6.13
CA ALA A 507 9.32 16.65 7.17
C ALA A 507 8.00 17.12 7.82
N HIS A 508 7.95 18.38 8.25
CA HIS A 508 6.74 19.01 8.79
C HIS A 508 6.87 20.54 8.83
N VAL A 509 5.74 21.23 8.94
CA VAL A 509 5.65 22.69 9.07
C VAL A 509 4.88 23.03 10.34
N VAL A 510 5.44 23.85 11.21
CA VAL A 510 4.83 24.31 12.45
C VAL A 510 4.35 25.74 12.28
N LEU A 511 3.04 25.99 12.38
CA LEU A 511 2.49 27.35 12.34
C LEU A 511 2.36 27.92 13.75
N GLY A 512 2.90 29.12 13.90
CA GLY A 512 2.80 29.98 15.07
C GLY A 512 2.03 31.28 14.79
N PRO A 513 1.78 32.12 15.81
CA PRO A 513 1.02 33.36 15.67
C PRO A 513 1.64 34.35 14.67
N THR A 514 2.97 34.40 14.59
CA THR A 514 3.73 35.41 13.84
C THR A 514 4.36 34.88 12.56
N GLY A 515 4.30 33.57 12.31
CA GLY A 515 4.99 32.93 11.19
C GLY A 515 4.85 31.42 11.19
N PHE A 516 5.69 30.75 10.42
CA PHE A 516 5.84 29.31 10.48
C PHE A 516 7.31 28.89 10.41
N VAL A 517 7.59 27.71 10.96
CA VAL A 517 8.88 27.04 10.86
C VAL A 517 8.69 25.77 10.04
N ALA A 518 9.41 25.64 8.94
CA ALA A 518 9.44 24.41 8.15
C ALA A 518 10.68 23.60 8.54
N THR A 519 10.47 22.38 9.00
CA THR A 519 11.53 21.39 9.23
C THR A 519 11.67 20.57 7.96
N HIS A 520 12.84 20.63 7.37
CA HIS A 520 13.17 19.95 6.13
C HIS A 520 13.54 18.49 6.38
N SER A 521 13.58 17.68 5.32
CA SER A 521 13.96 16.27 5.42
C SER A 521 15.42 16.07 5.86
N ASP A 522 16.28 17.07 5.71
CA ASP A 522 17.64 17.09 6.24
C ASP A 522 17.71 17.37 7.76
N GLY A 523 16.59 17.73 8.40
CA GLY A 523 16.53 18.13 9.80
C GLY A 523 16.81 19.63 10.04
N SER A 524 17.23 20.36 8.99
CA SER A 524 17.38 21.80 9.06
C SER A 524 16.02 22.50 9.13
N THR A 525 16.01 23.72 9.66
CA THR A 525 14.80 24.52 9.77
C THR A 525 14.89 25.81 8.95
N SER A 526 13.78 26.20 8.32
CA SER A 526 13.58 27.55 7.79
C SER A 526 12.43 28.23 8.52
N ARG A 527 12.56 29.55 8.74
CA ARG A 527 11.55 30.35 9.41
C ARG A 527 11.02 31.42 8.46
N THR A 528 9.70 31.51 8.36
CA THR A 528 9.02 32.52 7.56
C THR A 528 8.11 33.33 8.47
N SER A 529 8.30 34.65 8.50
CA SER A 529 7.43 35.59 9.22
C SER A 529 6.23 35.96 8.35
N PHE A 530 5.04 36.08 8.95
CA PHE A 530 3.86 36.65 8.30
C PHE A 530 3.90 38.18 8.25
N ALA A 531 4.70 38.81 9.13
CA ALA A 531 5.05 40.22 9.02
C ALA A 531 6.25 40.35 8.07
N GLY A 532 6.14 41.23 7.06
CA GLY A 532 7.30 41.63 6.24
C GLY A 532 8.44 42.16 7.12
N PRO A 533 9.67 42.31 6.57
CA PRO A 533 10.81 42.80 7.35
C PRO A 533 10.42 44.09 8.07
N ARG A 534 10.69 44.15 9.38
CA ARG A 534 10.59 45.42 10.12
C ARG A 534 11.52 46.38 9.40
N ARG A 535 10.93 47.42 8.79
CA ARG A 535 11.68 48.51 8.18
C ARG A 535 12.45 49.27 9.24
#